data_AF-A0A143Z1R2-F1
#
_entry.id   AF-A0A143Z1R2-F1
#
_cell.length_a   1.000
_cell.length_b   1.000
_cell.length_c   1.000
_cell.angle_alpha   90.00
_cell.angle_beta   90.00
_cell.angle_gamma   90.00
#
_symmetry.space_group_name_H-M   'P 1'
#
loop_
_entity.id
_entity.type
_entity.pdbx_description
1 polymer ?
#
loop_
_entity_poly.entity_id
_entity_poly.type
_entity_poly.pdbx_seq_one_letter_code
_entity_poly.pdbx_strand_id
1 'polypeptide(L)' 'MKPGQYEAYIKWRASMVDFSEDLGEDEAAHTLIWDAADPEAREDFNLLLASMTLDQVSYHEMKQMETQYDSEFI' A
#
# COMPACT_ATOMS: atom_id res chain seq x y z
N MET A 1 -10.47 -3.16 -11.51
CA MET A 1 -10.25 -2.20 -10.43
C MET A 1 -11.39 -1.21 -10.37
N LYS A 2 -11.82 -0.85 -9.16
CA LYS A 2 -12.83 0.18 -8.92
C LYS A 2 -12.19 1.59 -9.08
N PRO A 3 -12.99 2.64 -9.33
CA PRO A 3 -12.46 4.00 -9.50
C PRO A 3 -11.88 4.56 -8.19
N GLY A 4 -10.65 5.09 -8.23
CA GLY A 4 -10.02 5.76 -7.09
C GLY A 4 -9.17 4.86 -6.18
N GLN A 5 -9.36 3.54 -6.19
CA GLN A 5 -8.57 2.61 -5.36
C GLN A 5 -7.10 2.61 -5.76
N TYR A 6 -6.79 2.67 -7.06
CA TYR A 6 -5.40 2.67 -7.50
C TYR A 6 -4.67 3.98 -7.12
N GLU A 7 -5.35 5.12 -7.25
CA GLU A 7 -4.81 6.41 -6.81
C GLU A 7 -4.60 6.45 -5.29
N ALA A 8 -5.52 5.85 -4.52
CA ALA A 8 -5.34 5.66 -3.09
C ALA A 8 -4.17 4.72 -2.77
N TYR A 9 -3.99 3.65 -3.57
CA TYR A 9 -2.88 2.70 -3.42
C TYR A 9 -1.52 3.38 -3.62
N ILE A 10 -1.39 4.24 -4.64
CA ILE A 10 -0.16 5.03 -4.86
C ILE A 10 0.15 5.92 -3.65
N LYS A 11 -0.86 6.62 -3.10
CA LYS A 11 -0.69 7.48 -1.91
C LYS A 11 -0.31 6.68 -0.67
N TRP A 12 -0.94 5.53 -0.48
CA TRP A 12 -0.66 4.62 0.61
C TRP A 12 0.79 4.13 0.54
N ARG A 13 1.24 3.62 -0.62
CA ARG A 13 2.63 3.20 -0.85
C ARG A 13 3.62 4.34 -0.60
N ALA A 14 3.33 5.55 -1.08
CA ALA A 14 4.18 6.72 -0.83
C ALA A 14 4.30 7.07 0.67
N SER A 15 3.20 6.96 1.43
CA SER A 15 3.24 7.21 2.88
C SER A 15 4.11 6.19 3.62
N MET A 16 4.12 4.92 3.19
CA MET A 16 4.95 3.88 3.82
C MET A 16 6.45 4.09 3.57
N VAL A 17 6.82 4.62 2.39
CA VAL A 17 8.20 4.98 2.08
C VAL A 17 8.66 6.16 2.94
N ASP A 18 7.83 7.20 3.10
CA ASP A 18 8.14 8.37 3.94
C ASP A 18 8.38 7.99 5.42
N PHE A 19 7.56 7.08 5.97
CA PHE A 19 7.78 6.52 7.31
C PHE A 19 9.09 5.70 7.43
N SER A 20 9.53 5.05 6.35
CA SER A 20 10.79 4.28 6.34
C SER A 20 12.04 5.15 6.29
N GLU A 21 11.93 6.39 5.79
CA GLU A 21 13.05 7.35 5.73
C GLU A 21 13.27 8.07 7.08
N ASP A 22 12.23 8.24 7.90
CA ASP A 22 12.32 8.89 9.23
C ASP A 22 12.84 7.93 10.33
N LEU A 23 12.65 6.62 10.14
CA LEU A 23 13.19 5.55 11.01
C LEU A 23 14.66 5.27 10.63
N GLY A 24 15.57 6.13 11.09
CA GLY A 24 16.98 6.12 10.67
C GLY A 24 17.72 4.76 10.77
N GLU A 25 18.56 4.49 9.76
CA GLU A 25 19.71 3.56 9.61
C GLU A 25 19.73 2.19 10.34
N ASP A 26 18.63 1.71 10.92
CA ASP A 26 18.52 0.31 11.35
C ASP A 26 18.07 -0.50 10.12
N GLU A 27 19.03 -1.11 9.40
CA GLU A 27 18.84 -1.88 8.16
C GLU A 27 17.70 -2.92 8.20
N ALA A 28 17.25 -3.33 9.39
CA ALA A 28 16.11 -4.23 9.57
C ALA A 28 14.73 -3.57 9.37
N ALA A 29 14.61 -2.25 9.52
CA ALA A 29 13.35 -1.50 9.36
C ALA A 29 13.08 -1.07 7.91
N HIS A 30 14.12 -0.94 7.08
CA HIS A 30 13.99 -0.53 5.66
C HIS A 30 13.31 -1.57 4.76
N THR A 31 12.98 -2.77 5.27
CA THR A 31 12.45 -3.87 4.46
C THR A 31 11.16 -4.48 5.02
N LEU A 32 10.39 -3.74 5.82
CA LEU A 32 8.97 -4.06 5.97
C LEU A 32 8.24 -3.59 4.70
N ILE A 33 8.46 -4.31 3.59
CA ILE A 33 7.67 -4.13 2.38
C ILE A 33 6.29 -4.69 2.70
N TRP A 34 5.41 -3.83 3.22
CA TRP A 34 3.99 -4.13 3.37
C TRP A 34 3.43 -4.45 1.97
N ASP A 35 3.14 -5.72 1.74
CA ASP A 35 2.68 -6.28 0.48
C ASP A 35 1.25 -6.81 0.61
N ALA A 36 0.60 -7.15 -0.50
CA ALA A 36 -0.76 -7.66 -0.48
C ALA A 36 -0.92 -8.99 0.30
N ALA A 37 0.15 -9.78 0.45
CA ALA A 37 0.15 -11.02 1.21
C ALA A 37 0.15 -10.78 2.73
N ASP A 38 0.64 -9.62 3.18
CA ASP A 38 0.50 -9.15 4.56
C ASP A 38 -0.98 -8.74 4.85
N PRO A 39 -1.68 -9.45 5.76
CA PRO A 39 -3.03 -9.09 6.16
C PRO A 39 -3.13 -7.70 6.80
N GLU A 40 -2.13 -7.29 7.59
CA GLU A 40 -2.13 -6.00 8.30
C GLU A 40 -1.98 -4.85 7.30
N ALA A 41 -1.13 -5.02 6.28
CA ALA A 41 -1.00 -4.07 5.18
C ALA A 41 -2.32 -3.87 4.42
N ARG A 42 -3.06 -4.96 4.17
CA ARG A 42 -4.38 -4.88 3.53
C ARG A 42 -5.43 -4.23 4.41
N GLU A 43 -5.41 -4.50 5.71
CA GLU A 43 -6.32 -3.86 6.66
C GLU A 43 -6.05 -2.36 6.75
N ASP A 44 -4.79 -1.95 6.87
CA ASP A 44 -4.39 -0.54 6.87
C ASP A 44 -4.81 0.18 5.59
N PHE A 45 -4.55 -0.42 4.43
CA PHE A 45 -5.01 0.13 3.16
C PHE A 45 -6.55 0.25 3.10
N ASN A 46 -7.28 -0.74 3.60
CA ASN A 46 -8.75 -0.69 3.68
C ASN A 46 -9.27 0.38 4.65
N LEU A 47 -8.53 0.72 5.71
CA LEU A 47 -8.84 1.84 6.59
C LEU A 47 -8.66 3.18 5.85
N LEU A 48 -7.59 3.33 5.06
CA LEU A 48 -7.42 4.49 4.20
C LEU A 48 -8.58 4.62 3.20
N LEU A 49 -8.93 3.54 2.50
CA LEU A 49 -10.05 3.53 1.56
C LEU A 49 -11.35 3.96 2.22
N ALA A 50 -11.64 3.44 3.43
CA ALA A 50 -12.81 3.84 4.20
C ALA A 50 -12.82 5.34 4.52
N SER A 51 -11.67 5.93 4.89
CA SER A 51 -11.54 7.37 5.14
C SER A 51 -11.81 8.22 3.89
N MET A 52 -11.55 7.65 2.70
CA MET A 52 -11.80 8.26 1.39
C MET A 52 -13.19 7.92 0.83
N THR A 53 -14.06 7.25 1.61
CA THR A 53 -15.38 6.74 1.16
C THR A 53 -15.31 5.78 -0.02
N LEU A 54 -14.17 5.11 -0.20
CA LEU A 54 -13.94 4.09 -1.22
C LEU A 54 -14.27 2.70 -0.68
N ASP A 55 -14.72 1.83 -1.57
CA ASP A 55 -14.94 0.42 -1.23
C ASP A 55 -13.63 -0.26 -0.83
N GLN A 56 -13.71 -1.13 0.16
CA GLN A 56 -12.65 -2.07 0.52
C GLN A 56 -12.26 -2.98 -0.65
N VAL A 57 -11.04 -3.49 -0.56
CA VAL A 57 -10.44 -4.39 -1.55
C VAL A 57 -10.12 -5.76 -0.95
N SER A 58 -10.27 -6.76 -1.79
CA SER A 58 -9.79 -8.12 -1.52
C SER A 58 -8.28 -8.24 -1.71
N TYR A 59 -7.71 -9.36 -1.24
CA TYR A 59 -6.33 -9.77 -1.54
C TYR A 59 -5.99 -9.65 -3.03
N HIS A 60 -6.85 -10.21 -3.90
CA HIS A 60 -6.59 -10.26 -5.33
C HIS A 60 -6.58 -8.86 -5.96
N GLU A 61 -7.47 -7.97 -5.51
CA GLU A 61 -7.51 -6.59 -5.99
C GLU A 61 -6.26 -5.82 -5.53
N MET A 62 -5.85 -5.97 -4.27
CA MET A 62 -4.62 -5.35 -3.77
C MET A 62 -3.38 -5.86 -4.51
N LYS A 63 -3.30 -7.17 -4.79
CA LYS A 63 -2.18 -7.76 -5.55
C LYS A 63 -2.11 -7.26 -6.99
N GLN A 64 -3.25 -7.00 -7.63
CA GLN A 64 -3.29 -6.37 -8.95
C GLN A 64 -2.74 -4.95 -8.92
N MET A 65 -3.10 -4.16 -7.90
CA MET A 65 -2.57 -2.80 -7.72
C MET A 65 -1.08 -2.80 -7.42
N GLU A 66 -0.60 -3.75 -6.61
CA GLU A 66 0.83 -3.94 -6.35
C GLU A 66 1.59 -4.24 -7.65
N THR A 67 1.11 -5.20 -8.44
CA THR A 67 1.74 -5.56 -9.72
C THR A 67 1.78 -4.37 -10.67
N GLN A 68 0.72 -3.55 -10.69
CA GLN A 68 0.66 -2.36 -11.52
C GLN A 68 1.64 -1.29 -11.03
N TYR A 69 1.69 -1.04 -9.73
CA TYR A 69 2.59 -0.07 -9.11
C TYR A 69 4.05 -0.44 -9.37
N ASP A 70 4.42 -1.71 -9.18
CA ASP A 70 5.77 -2.18 -9.43
C ASP A 70 6.16 -1.99 -10.91
N SER A 71 5.24 -2.21 -11.86
CA SER A 71 5.50 -1.95 -13.28
C SER A 71 5.68 -0.46 -13.62
N GLU A 72 5.16 0.46 -12.81
CA GLU A 72 5.19 1.91 -13.07
C GLU A 72 6.32 2.62 -12.32
N PHE A 73 6.75 2.11 -11.17
CA PHE A 73 7.64 2.79 -10.22
C PHE A 73 8.90 2.00 -9.82
N ILE A 74 9.02 0.71 -10.17
CA ILE A 74 10.19 -0.15 -9.91
C ILE A 74 10.86 -0.56 -11.22
#